data_AF-A0A6P1DP41-F1
#
_entry.id   AF-A0A6P1DP41-F1
#
_cell.length_a   1.000
_cell.length_b   1.000
_cell.length_c   1.000
_cell.angle_alpha   90.00
_cell.angle_beta   90.00
_cell.angle_gamma   90.00
#
_symmetry.space_group_name_H-M   'P 1'
#
loop_
_entity.id
_entity.type
_entity.pdbx_description
1 polymer ?
#
loop_
_entity_poly.entity_id
_entity_poly.type
_entity_poly.pdbx_seq_one_letter_code
_entity_poly.pdbx_strand_id
1 'polypeptide(L)'
;MTATALLADLAAHGIELRVTDRGTLRYQGDKAAVHGWLPQIRKYKTELIGLLRNCHPPDIPPLSAEQRAAITEAIGERAAIMEHDGGLTRQQAEVQAAHAMRVYRYRVTDHPNDWLTLIAPGSDLDDARKALIWRFGEQRLIEVREAIDQGFQTLDTNVETPPKKPLFSN
;
A
#
# COMPACT_ATOMS: atom_id res chain seq x y z
N MET A 1 -1.77 -23.52 -27.72
CA MET A 1 -2.47 -22.32 -27.22
C MET A 1 -2.06 -22.09 -25.78
N THR A 2 -1.75 -20.85 -25.40
CA THR A 2 -1.34 -20.45 -24.04
C THR A 2 -2.46 -19.66 -23.34
N ALA A 3 -2.42 -19.49 -22.02
CA ALA A 3 -3.41 -18.69 -21.30
C ALA A 3 -3.44 -17.20 -21.73
N THR A 4 -2.27 -16.61 -22.02
CA THR A 4 -2.17 -15.24 -22.54
C THR A 4 -2.82 -15.09 -23.92
N ALA A 5 -2.51 -16.01 -24.84
CA ALA A 5 -3.16 -16.07 -26.16
C ALA A 5 -4.68 -16.24 -26.04
N LEU A 6 -5.15 -17.11 -25.13
CA LEU A 6 -6.58 -17.29 -24.87
C LEU A 6 -7.23 -16.00 -24.36
N LEU A 7 -6.57 -15.25 -23.48
CA LEU A 7 -7.08 -13.98 -22.97
C LEU A 7 -7.23 -12.93 -24.08
N ALA A 8 -6.27 -12.86 -25.00
CA ALA A 8 -6.36 -12.01 -26.19
C ALA A 8 -7.49 -12.44 -27.14
N ASP A 9 -7.65 -13.75 -27.37
CA ASP A 9 -8.71 -14.29 -28.21
C ASP A 9 -10.11 -14.01 -27.61
N LEU A 10 -10.27 -14.15 -26.29
CA LEU A 10 -11.51 -13.82 -25.60
C LEU A 10 -11.88 -12.34 -25.74
N ALA A 11 -10.91 -11.44 -25.56
CA ALA A 11 -11.10 -10.00 -25.75
C ALA A 11 -11.50 -9.66 -27.20
N ALA A 12 -10.88 -10.31 -28.19
CA ALA A 12 -11.23 -10.13 -29.60
C ALA A 12 -12.67 -10.56 -29.93
N HIS A 13 -13.24 -11.48 -29.15
CA HIS A 13 -14.64 -11.92 -29.25
C HIS A 13 -15.59 -11.13 -28.33
N GLY A 14 -15.12 -10.01 -27.75
CA GLY A 14 -15.92 -9.17 -26.85
C GLY A 14 -16.22 -9.82 -25.49
N ILE A 15 -15.43 -10.82 -25.09
CA ILE A 15 -15.56 -11.50 -23.81
C ILE A 15 -14.50 -10.95 -22.85
N GLU A 16 -14.96 -10.28 -21.81
CA GLU A 16 -14.12 -9.76 -20.73
C GLU A 16 -14.10 -10.75 -19.56
N LEU A 17 -12.90 -11.07 -19.07
CA LEU A 17 -12.70 -11.90 -17.89
C LEU A 17 -12.19 -11.04 -16.73
N ARG A 18 -12.78 -11.23 -15.55
CA ARG A 18 -12.32 -10.62 -14.29
C ARG A 18 -12.19 -11.68 -13.21
N VAL A 19 -11.21 -11.50 -12.33
CA VAL A 19 -11.09 -12.30 -11.10
C VAL A 19 -11.89 -11.60 -10.00
N THR A 20 -12.71 -12.35 -9.26
CA THR A 20 -13.39 -11.85 -8.07
C THR A 20 -12.48 -11.86 -6.87
N ASP A 21 -12.85 -11.13 -5.81
CA ASP A 21 -12.14 -11.13 -4.52
C ASP A 21 -12.02 -12.55 -3.92
N ARG A 22 -12.98 -13.43 -4.24
CA ARG A 22 -12.98 -14.85 -3.83
C ARG A 22 -12.09 -15.74 -4.70
N GLY A 23 -11.39 -15.18 -5.69
CA GLY A 23 -10.51 -15.93 -6.60
C GLY A 23 -11.23 -16.76 -7.65
N THR A 24 -12.46 -16.40 -8.00
CA THR A 24 -13.21 -17.05 -9.09
C THR A 24 -13.25 -16.16 -10.33
N LEU A 25 -13.42 -16.76 -11.51
CA LEU A 25 -13.56 -16.01 -12.75
C LEU A 25 -15.01 -15.56 -12.94
N ARG A 26 -15.21 -14.29 -13.27
CA ARG A 26 -16.43 -13.73 -13.86
C ARG A 26 -16.18 -13.42 -15.32
N TYR A 27 -17.22 -13.60 -16.13
CA TYR A 27 -17.20 -13.36 -17.57
C TYR A 27 -18.30 -12.35 -17.90
N GLN A 28 -17.98 -11.40 -18.77
CA GLN A 28 -18.93 -10.45 -19.32
C GLN A 28 -18.83 -10.50 -20.84
N GLY A 29 -19.97 -10.56 -21.54
CA GLY A 29 -20.03 -10.71 -22.98
C GLY A 29 -21.28 -11.47 -23.42
N ASP A 30 -21.38 -11.75 -24.72
CA ASP A 30 -22.48 -12.56 -25.26
C ASP A 30 -22.47 -13.97 -24.65
N LYS A 31 -23.66 -14.42 -24.21
CA LYS A 31 -23.79 -15.68 -23.46
C LYS A 31 -23.47 -16.90 -24.33
N ALA A 32 -23.82 -16.89 -25.62
CA ALA A 32 -23.54 -18.01 -26.52
C ALA A 32 -22.04 -18.08 -26.82
N ALA A 33 -21.39 -16.94 -27.05
CA ALA A 33 -19.95 -16.84 -27.19
C ALA A 33 -19.25 -17.37 -25.93
N VAL A 34 -19.59 -16.86 -24.73
CA VAL A 34 -19.00 -17.33 -23.46
C VAL A 34 -19.16 -18.84 -23.29
N HIS A 35 -20.34 -19.41 -23.58
CA HIS A 35 -20.57 -20.85 -23.49
C HIS A 35 -19.66 -21.67 -24.42
N GLY A 36 -19.39 -21.17 -25.63
CA GLY A 36 -18.46 -21.81 -26.57
C GLY A 36 -17.02 -21.86 -26.06
N TRP A 37 -16.61 -20.89 -25.25
CA TRP A 37 -15.25 -20.80 -24.69
C TRP A 37 -15.06 -21.48 -23.33
N LEU A 38 -16.14 -21.92 -22.66
CA LEU A 38 -16.07 -22.54 -21.33
C LEU A 38 -15.08 -23.71 -21.21
N PRO A 39 -14.96 -24.65 -22.17
CA PRO A 39 -13.99 -25.75 -22.07
C PRO A 39 -12.55 -25.24 -22.00
N GLN A 40 -12.21 -24.24 -22.82
CA GLN A 40 -10.88 -23.63 -22.90
C GLN A 40 -10.61 -22.80 -21.64
N ILE A 41 -11.57 -21.98 -21.19
CA ILE A 41 -11.46 -21.21 -19.93
C ILE A 41 -11.23 -22.14 -18.73
N ARG A 42 -11.94 -23.27 -18.67
CA ARG A 42 -11.77 -24.27 -17.61
C ARG A 42 -10.39 -24.92 -17.66
N LYS A 43 -9.89 -25.21 -18.87
CA LYS A 43 -8.55 -25.81 -19.08
C LYS A 43 -7.43 -24.93 -18.56
N TYR A 44 -7.50 -23.61 -18.76
CA TYR A 44 -6.46 -22.65 -18.36
C TYR A 44 -6.84 -21.81 -17.13
N LYS A 45 -7.80 -22.28 -16.31
CA LYS A 45 -8.41 -21.49 -15.24
C LYS A 45 -7.36 -20.91 -14.28
N THR A 46 -6.42 -21.74 -13.84
CA THR A 46 -5.41 -21.35 -12.85
C THR A 46 -4.45 -20.31 -13.42
N GLU A 47 -3.96 -20.50 -14.65
CA GLU A 47 -3.08 -19.52 -15.30
C GLU A 47 -3.81 -18.21 -15.60
N LEU A 48 -5.08 -18.27 -16.03
CA LEU A 48 -5.90 -17.08 -16.26
C LEU A 48 -6.11 -16.27 -14.99
N ILE A 49 -6.39 -16.92 -13.85
CA ILE A 49 -6.49 -16.24 -12.55
C ILE A 49 -5.17 -15.57 -12.19
N GLY A 50 -4.03 -16.25 -12.38
CA GLY A 50 -2.70 -15.69 -12.15
C GLY A 50 -2.43 -14.47 -13.01
N LEU A 51 -2.66 -14.57 -14.33
CA LEU A 51 -2.48 -13.47 -15.27
C LEU A 51 -3.35 -12.27 -14.93
N LEU A 52 -4.64 -12.49 -14.68
CA LEU A 52 -5.58 -11.41 -14.37
C LEU A 52 -5.27 -10.71 -13.04
N ARG A 53 -4.81 -11.44 -12.02
CA ARG A 53 -4.35 -10.86 -10.74
C ARG A 53 -3.05 -10.06 -10.88
N ASN A 54 -2.17 -10.48 -11.79
CA ASN A 54 -0.92 -9.75 -12.05
C ASN A 54 -1.16 -8.50 -12.90
N CYS A 55 -2.14 -8.53 -13.81
CA CYS A 55 -2.53 -7.38 -14.63
C CYS A 55 -3.33 -6.32 -13.85
N HIS A 56 -4.04 -6.72 -12.79
CA HIS A 56 -4.78 -5.80 -11.95
C HIS A 56 -4.37 -6.01 -10.48
N PRO A 57 -3.29 -5.37 -10.02
CA PRO A 57 -2.98 -5.36 -8.60
C PRO A 57 -4.18 -4.78 -7.84
N PRO A 58 -4.54 -5.34 -6.67
CA PRO A 58 -5.63 -4.80 -5.87
C PRO A 58 -5.34 -3.34 -5.53
N ASP A 59 -6.36 -2.50 -5.54
CA ASP A 59 -6.26 -1.13 -5.06
C ASP A 59 -5.73 -1.13 -3.62
N ILE A 60 -4.91 -0.12 -3.28
CA ILE A 60 -4.45 0.06 -1.91
C ILE A 60 -5.66 0.45 -1.07
N PRO A 61 -6.09 -0.36 -0.08
CA PRO A 61 -7.18 0.02 0.78
C PRO A 61 -6.76 1.22 1.65
N PRO A 62 -7.70 2.12 1.98
CA PRO A 62 -7.44 3.14 3.00
C PRO A 62 -7.08 2.48 4.33
N LEU A 63 -6.40 3.21 5.21
CA LEU A 63 -6.11 2.71 6.56
C LEU A 63 -7.42 2.37 7.28
N SER A 64 -7.44 1.25 8.01
CA SER A 64 -8.58 0.96 8.89
C SER A 64 -8.56 1.89 10.12
N ALA A 65 -9.67 1.97 10.85
CA ALA A 65 -9.71 2.74 12.10
C ALA A 65 -8.70 2.20 13.13
N GLU A 66 -8.55 0.87 13.21
CA GLU A 66 -7.57 0.20 14.07
C GLU A 66 -6.13 0.53 13.65
N GLN A 67 -5.84 0.52 12.35
CA GLN A 67 -4.50 0.91 11.84
C GLN A 67 -4.19 2.37 12.13
N ARG A 68 -5.18 3.27 11.99
CA ARG A 68 -5.03 4.67 12.38
C ARG A 68 -4.75 4.82 13.88
N ALA A 69 -5.48 4.09 14.72
CA ALA A 69 -5.25 4.11 16.17
C ALA A 69 -3.83 3.65 16.53
N ALA A 70 -3.35 2.57 15.92
CA ALA A 70 -1.98 2.08 16.12
C ALA A 70 -0.91 3.10 15.66
N ILE A 71 -1.16 3.82 14.56
CA ILE A 71 -0.26 4.90 14.11
C ILE A 71 -0.26 6.05 15.12
N THR A 72 -1.44 6.46 15.61
CA THR A 72 -1.55 7.51 16.64
C THR A 72 -0.85 7.11 17.94
N GLU A 73 -0.99 5.87 18.37
CA GLU A 73 -0.29 5.32 19.54
C GLU A 73 1.24 5.38 19.34
N ALA A 74 1.75 4.90 18.20
CA ALA A 74 3.17 4.95 17.89
C ALA A 74 3.73 6.38 17.84
N ILE A 75 2.95 7.36 17.36
CA ILE A 75 3.31 8.78 17.42
C ILE A 75 3.40 9.23 18.89
N GLY A 76 2.40 8.89 19.71
CA GLY A 76 2.34 9.27 21.12
C GLY A 76 3.50 8.72 21.95
N GLU A 77 3.88 7.46 21.72
CA GLU A 77 5.05 6.83 22.35
C GLU A 77 6.34 7.53 21.97
N ARG A 78 6.52 7.82 20.67
CA ARG A 78 7.74 8.49 20.18
C ARG A 78 7.83 9.93 20.67
N ALA A 79 6.69 10.62 20.77
CA ALA A 79 6.62 11.94 21.39
C ALA A 79 7.02 11.88 22.87
N ALA A 80 6.59 10.86 23.62
CA ALA A 80 6.99 10.70 25.02
C ALA A 80 8.50 10.50 25.17
N ILE A 81 9.13 9.73 24.28
CA ILE A 81 10.60 9.57 24.25
C ILE A 81 11.28 10.91 23.94
N MET A 82 10.81 11.64 22.93
CA MET A 82 11.39 12.94 22.55
C MET A 82 11.22 14.02 23.62
N GLU A 83 10.13 13.98 24.39
CA GLU A 83 9.89 14.85 25.53
C GLU A 83 10.90 14.55 26.66
N HIS A 84 11.00 13.28 27.07
CA HIS A 84 11.86 12.88 28.19
C HIS A 84 13.35 12.93 27.87
N ASP A 85 13.77 12.38 26.73
CA ASP A 85 15.18 12.22 26.37
C ASP A 85 15.70 13.39 25.53
N GLY A 86 14.82 14.02 24.74
CA GLY A 86 15.16 15.13 23.83
C GLY A 86 14.94 16.52 24.43
N GLY A 87 14.32 16.62 25.60
CA GLY A 87 14.03 17.89 26.27
C GLY A 87 13.05 18.79 25.51
N LEU A 88 12.30 18.24 24.55
CA LEU A 88 11.26 18.97 23.83
C LEU A 88 10.02 19.13 24.70
N THR A 89 9.25 20.18 24.45
CA THR A 89 7.89 20.24 25.02
C THR A 89 7.01 19.15 24.40
N ARG A 90 5.99 18.68 25.14
CA ARG A 90 5.03 17.69 24.63
C ARG A 90 4.50 18.02 23.23
N GLN A 91 4.10 19.28 23.02
CA GLN A 91 3.57 19.74 21.73
C GLN A 91 4.61 19.66 20.60
N GLN A 92 5.86 20.07 20.84
CA GLN A 92 6.93 19.97 19.85
C GLN A 92 7.28 18.52 19.54
N ALA A 93 7.32 17.68 20.57
CA ALA A 93 7.59 16.25 20.45
C ALA A 93 6.52 15.54 19.61
N GLU A 94 5.24 15.84 19.82
CA GLU A 94 4.14 15.27 19.04
C GLU A 94 4.21 15.68 17.56
N VAL A 95 4.46 16.96 17.27
CA VAL A 95 4.62 17.45 15.89
C VAL A 95 5.80 16.76 15.21
N GLN A 96 6.94 16.68 15.90
CA GLN A 96 8.14 16.08 15.33
C GLN A 96 8.00 14.56 15.15
N ALA A 97 7.37 13.86 16.10
CA ALA A 97 7.07 12.44 16.00
C ALA A 97 6.10 12.15 14.85
N ALA A 98 5.05 12.96 14.69
CA ALA A 98 4.11 12.85 13.58
C ALA A 98 4.80 13.11 12.23
N HIS A 99 5.62 14.15 12.12
CA HIS A 99 6.34 14.48 10.89
C HIS A 99 7.36 13.40 10.50
N ALA A 100 7.98 12.73 11.49
CA ALA A 100 8.87 11.61 11.23
C ALA A 100 8.12 10.30 10.90
N MET A 101 6.81 10.22 11.17
CA MET A 101 6.05 9.00 10.96
C MET A 101 5.88 8.72 9.46
N ARG A 102 6.26 7.50 9.05
CA ARG A 102 6.06 7.01 7.69
C ARG A 102 5.37 5.67 7.75
N VAL A 103 4.38 5.49 6.88
CA VAL A 103 3.58 4.28 6.80
C VAL A 103 3.65 3.78 5.37
N TYR A 104 3.95 2.50 5.22
CA TYR A 104 4.08 1.84 3.94
C TYR A 104 3.06 0.71 3.81
N ARG A 105 2.57 0.52 2.60
CA ARG A 105 1.76 -0.61 2.19
C ARG A 105 2.63 -1.55 1.38
N TYR A 106 2.59 -2.84 1.70
CA TYR A 106 3.38 -3.83 0.98
C TYR A 106 2.61 -5.11 0.72
N ARG A 107 3.08 -5.87 -0.28
CA ARG A 107 2.52 -7.17 -0.68
C ARG A 107 3.63 -8.21 -0.75
N VAL A 108 3.29 -9.43 -0.36
CA VAL A 108 4.20 -10.57 -0.40
C VAL A 108 3.58 -11.77 -1.12
N THR A 109 4.41 -12.68 -1.61
CA THR A 109 3.99 -13.87 -2.38
C THR A 109 3.03 -14.78 -1.63
N ASP A 110 3.11 -14.83 -0.30
CA ASP A 110 2.27 -15.66 0.55
C ASP A 110 0.83 -15.14 0.62
N HIS A 111 0.69 -13.81 0.56
CA HIS A 111 -0.57 -13.08 0.63
C HIS A 111 -0.65 -12.12 -0.55
N PRO A 112 -0.69 -12.63 -1.79
CA PRO A 112 -0.48 -11.81 -2.97
C PRO A 112 -1.63 -10.83 -3.20
N ASN A 113 -2.79 -11.02 -2.58
CA ASN A 113 -3.94 -10.11 -2.74
C ASN A 113 -4.11 -9.16 -1.54
N ASP A 114 -3.32 -9.32 -0.47
CA ASP A 114 -3.51 -8.55 0.75
C ASP A 114 -2.46 -7.45 0.85
N TRP A 115 -2.92 -6.22 1.08
CA TRP A 115 -2.05 -5.11 1.43
C TRP A 115 -1.77 -5.13 2.93
N LEU A 116 -0.51 -5.36 3.29
CA LEU A 116 -0.01 -5.31 4.65
C LEU A 116 0.53 -3.91 4.97
N THR A 117 0.62 -3.58 6.27
CA THR A 117 1.08 -2.28 6.75
C THR A 117 2.42 -2.40 7.45
N LEU A 118 3.34 -1.49 7.12
CA LEU A 118 4.58 -1.26 7.84
C LEU A 118 4.57 0.17 8.38
N ILE A 119 4.80 0.33 9.67
CA ILE A 119 5.03 1.63 10.31
C ILE A 119 6.54 1.74 10.53
N ALA A 120 7.19 2.70 9.88
CA ALA A 120 8.65 2.84 9.87
C ALA A 120 9.05 4.31 10.04
N PRO A 121 9.03 4.85 11.27
CA PRO A 121 9.30 6.26 11.50
C PRO A 121 10.75 6.61 11.18
N GLY A 122 10.95 7.67 10.40
CA GLY A 122 12.26 8.17 9.97
C GLY A 122 12.91 7.38 8.84
N SER A 123 12.25 6.35 8.30
CA SER A 123 12.71 5.61 7.12
C SER A 123 12.11 6.22 5.85
N ASP A 124 12.86 6.19 4.75
CA ASP A 124 12.30 6.43 3.43
C ASP A 124 11.80 5.13 2.78
N LEU A 125 11.29 5.22 1.54
CA LEU A 125 10.75 4.07 0.82
C LEU A 125 11.80 3.00 0.52
N ASP A 126 13.05 3.40 0.29
CA ASP A 126 14.14 2.46 -0.03
C ASP A 126 14.60 1.72 1.23
N ASP A 127 14.67 2.41 2.36
CA ASP A 127 14.94 1.81 3.66
C ASP A 127 13.81 0.84 4.06
N ALA A 128 12.55 1.23 3.87
CA ALA A 128 11.40 0.37 4.08
C ALA A 128 11.48 -0.88 3.19
N ARG A 129 11.83 -0.72 1.90
CA ARG A 129 12.04 -1.83 0.96
C ARG A 129 13.15 -2.75 1.45
N LYS A 130 14.32 -2.24 1.82
CA LYS A 130 15.44 -3.04 2.33
C LYS A 130 15.05 -3.82 3.58
N ALA A 131 14.34 -3.19 4.51
CA ALA A 131 13.85 -3.85 5.72
C ALA A 131 12.90 -5.02 5.39
N LEU A 132 11.99 -4.83 4.42
CA LEU A 132 11.09 -5.88 3.95
C LEU A 132 11.83 -7.00 3.21
N ILE A 133 12.82 -6.67 2.38
CA ILE A 133 13.70 -7.65 1.72
C ILE A 133 14.47 -8.46 2.76
N TRP A 134 15.03 -7.81 3.79
CA TRP A 134 15.74 -8.51 4.86
C TRP A 134 14.82 -9.46 5.65
N ARG A 135 13.57 -9.04 5.89
CA ARG A 135 12.58 -9.82 6.64
C ARG A 135 12.01 -11.01 5.85
N PHE A 136 11.71 -10.83 4.57
CA PHE A 136 10.96 -11.82 3.78
C PHE A 136 11.78 -12.48 2.68
N GLY A 137 12.87 -11.85 2.23
CA GLY A 137 13.64 -12.20 1.04
C GLY A 137 13.15 -11.45 -0.20
N GLU A 138 14.07 -11.11 -1.10
CA GLU A 138 13.79 -10.35 -2.33
C GLU A 138 12.74 -11.03 -3.21
N GLN A 139 12.81 -12.36 -3.35
CA GLN A 139 11.90 -13.16 -4.16
C GLN A 139 10.45 -13.15 -3.65
N ARG A 140 10.24 -12.77 -2.38
CA ARG A 140 8.91 -12.80 -1.72
C ARG A 140 8.27 -11.43 -1.65
N LEU A 141 9.03 -10.34 -1.79
CA LEU A 141 8.48 -9.00 -1.82
C LEU A 141 7.93 -8.70 -3.22
N ILE A 142 6.62 -8.54 -3.33
CA ILE A 142 5.97 -8.18 -4.60
C ILE A 142 6.10 -6.67 -4.82
N GLU A 143 5.71 -5.91 -3.80
CA GLU A 143 5.53 -4.47 -3.94
C GLU A 143 5.59 -3.76 -2.58
N VAL A 144 6.07 -2.53 -2.58
CA VAL A 144 5.99 -1.60 -1.46
C VAL A 144 5.70 -0.20 -2.00
N ARG A 145 4.78 0.52 -1.36
CA ARG A 145 4.39 1.89 -1.67
C ARG A 145 4.15 2.64 -0.37
N GLU A 146 4.34 3.95 -0.40
CA GLU A 146 3.93 4.80 0.73
C GLU A 146 2.41 4.83 0.85
N ALA A 147 1.90 4.73 2.07
CA ALA A 147 0.48 4.87 2.35
C ALA A 147 0.11 6.35 2.23
N ILE A 148 -0.49 6.74 1.11
CA ILE A 148 -1.10 8.07 1.01
C ILE A 148 -2.40 8.01 1.81
N ASP A 149 -2.37 8.46 3.05
CA ASP A 149 -3.61 8.74 3.77
C ASP A 149 -4.07 10.16 3.38
N GLN A 150 -5.22 10.25 2.71
CA GLN A 150 -5.85 11.54 2.40
C GLN A 150 -6.22 12.33 3.67
N GLY A 151 -6.16 11.70 4.86
CA GLY A 151 -6.38 12.34 6.15
C GLY A 151 -5.15 12.89 6.90
N PHE A 152 -3.91 12.60 6.47
CA PHE A 152 -2.69 13.08 7.16
C PHE A 152 -2.01 14.27 6.47
N GLN A 153 -2.51 14.73 5.31
CA GLN A 153 -1.89 15.78 4.51
C GLN A 153 -2.06 17.23 5.05
N THR A 154 -2.62 17.48 6.23
CA THR A 154 -2.90 18.84 6.72
C THR A 154 -2.02 19.33 7.88
N LEU A 155 -0.74 18.95 7.93
CA LEU A 155 0.22 19.63 8.82
C LEU A 155 1.37 20.33 8.09
N ASP A 156 1.46 20.23 6.76
CA ASP A 156 2.44 20.95 5.95
C ASP A 156 1.80 22.15 5.24
N THR A 157 1.48 23.21 6.00
CA THR A 157 1.62 24.61 5.55
C THR A 157 1.34 25.53 6.73
N ASN A 158 2.42 25.98 7.39
CA ASN A 158 2.56 27.20 8.22
C ASN A 158 3.36 26.93 9.50
N VAL A 159 4.63 26.53 9.35
CA VAL A 159 5.62 26.89 10.37
C VAL A 159 6.05 28.32 10.05
N GLU A 160 5.31 29.27 10.62
CA GLU A 160 5.71 30.66 10.67
C GLU A 160 7.03 30.73 11.45
N THR A 161 8.11 31.07 10.73
CA THR A 161 9.44 31.25 11.32
C THR A 161 9.32 32.30 12.45
N PRO A 162 9.68 31.98 13.71
CA PRO A 162 9.59 32.97 14.77
C PRO A 162 10.52 34.15 14.46
N PRO A 163 10.07 35.41 14.63
CA PRO A 163 10.90 36.57 14.34
C PRO A 163 12.15 36.56 15.23
N LYS A 164 13.33 36.70 14.61
CA LYS A 164 14.60 36.88 15.30
C LYS A 164 14.49 38.12 16.20
N LYS A 165 14.48 37.93 17.51
CA LYS A 165 14.66 39.02 18.48
C LYS A 165 16.01 39.69 18.17
N PRO A 166 16.06 41.02 17.96
CA PRO A 166 17.33 41.72 17.92
C PRO A 166 17.97 41.63 19.31
N LEU A 167 19.18 41.10 19.34
CA LEU A 167 20.09 41.22 20.48
C LEU A 167 20.32 42.71 20.72
N PHE A 168 20.12 43.13 21.97
CA PHE A 168 20.41 44.47 22.47
C PHE A 168 21.81 44.93 22.05
N SER A 169 21.92 46.17 21.58
CA SER A 169 23.13 46.98 21.68
C SER A 169 22.82 48.14 22.61
N ASN A 170 23.58 48.21 23.71
CA ASN A 170 23.80 49.45 24.47
C ASN A 170 24.59 50.45 23.63
#